data_AF-A0A9D1ZAB6-F1
#
_entry.id   AF-A0A9D1ZAB6-F1
#
_cell.length_a   1.000
_cell.length_b   1.000
_cell.length_c   1.000
_cell.angle_alpha   90.00
_cell.angle_beta   90.00
_cell.angle_gamma   90.00
#
_symmetry.space_group_name_H-M   'P 1'
#
loop_
_entity.id
_entity.type
_entity.pdbx_description
1 polymer ?
#
loop_
_entity_poly.entity_id
_entity_poly.type
_entity_poly.pdbx_seq_one_letter_code
_entity_poly.pdbx_strand_id
1 'polypeptide(L)' 'MQAIADFVTWLFNDKMGVLCLIAGGIVICLIIALVMERKTKQRYFNHEKSEDDWSLFGDEDE' A
#
# COMPACT_ATOMS: atom_id res chain seq x y z
N MET A 1 22.14 0.22 -25.26
CA MET A 1 22.67 1.48 -24.70
C MET A 1 21.96 2.70 -25.27
N GLN A 2 21.91 2.87 -26.60
CA GLN A 2 21.29 4.05 -27.23
C GLN A 2 19.77 4.17 -26.96
N ALA A 3 19.02 3.08 -27.11
CA ALA A 3 17.57 3.07 -26.83
C ALA A 3 17.21 3.44 -25.37
N ILE A 4 18.10 3.19 -24.41
CA ILE A 4 17.89 3.54 -23.00
C ILE A 4 18.12 5.04 -22.80
N ALA A 5 19.14 5.60 -23.45
CA ALA A 5 19.41 7.04 -23.41
C ALA A 5 18.24 7.83 -24.05
N ASP A 6 17.75 7.40 -25.21
CA ASP A 6 16.62 8.03 -25.89
C ASP A 6 15.35 7.98 -25.03
N PHE A 7 15.12 6.86 -24.33
CA PHE A 7 14.01 6.71 -23.41
C PHE A 7 14.10 7.65 -22.20
N VAL A 8 15.29 7.74 -21.58
CA VAL A 8 15.51 8.64 -20.43
C VAL A 8 15.37 10.10 -20.84
N THR A 9 15.94 10.49 -21.99
CA THR A 9 15.78 11.86 -22.53
C THR A 9 14.32 12.18 -22.82
N TRP A 10 13.57 11.25 -23.40
CA TRP A 10 12.13 11.44 -23.62
C TRP A 10 11.35 11.56 -22.30
N LEU A 11 11.66 10.72 -21.31
CA LEU A 11 10.98 10.69 -20.01
C LEU A 11 11.09 12.02 -19.26
N PHE A 12 12.22 12.71 -19.36
CA PHE A 12 12.47 13.97 -18.63
C PHE A 12 12.33 15.24 -19.46
N ASN A 13 12.46 15.18 -20.78
CA ASN A 13 12.41 16.37 -21.64
C ASN A 13 11.03 16.62 -22.28
N ASP A 14 10.18 15.59 -22.36
CA ASP A 14 8.84 15.72 -22.92
C ASP A 14 7.75 15.83 -21.84
N LYS A 15 6.77 16.71 -22.04
CA LYS A 15 5.65 16.90 -21.10
C LYS A 15 4.86 15.61 -20.88
N MET A 16 4.72 14.77 -21.92
CA MET A 16 4.04 13.48 -21.80
C MET A 16 4.89 12.47 -21.03
N GLY A 17 6.22 12.50 -21.19
CA GLY A 17 7.16 11.68 -20.43
C GLY A 17 7.07 11.95 -18.93
N VAL A 18 7.08 13.23 -18.54
CA VAL A 18 6.95 13.65 -17.13
C VAL A 18 5.58 13.26 -16.56
N LEU A 19 4.51 13.40 -17.34
CA LEU A 19 3.17 12.98 -16.91
C LEU A 19 3.09 11.46 -16.69
N CYS A 20 3.76 10.67 -17.52
CA CYS A 20 3.89 9.23 -17.34
C CYS A 20 4.67 8.88 -16.06
N LEU A 21 5.73 9.62 -15.74
CA LEU A 21 6.49 9.46 -14.50
C LEU A 21 5.61 9.70 -13.26
N ILE A 22 4.83 10.79 -13.27
CA ILE A 22 3.91 11.12 -12.17
C ILE A 22 2.84 10.05 -12.02
N ALA A 23 2.21 9.64 -13.13
CA ALA A 23 1.20 8.59 -13.12
C ALA A 23 1.77 7.26 -12.59
N GLY A 24 2.98 6.88 -13.03
CA GLY A 24 3.69 5.71 -12.53
C GLY A 24 3.98 5.79 -11.03
N GLY A 25 4.42 6.95 -10.54
CA GLY A 25 4.63 7.20 -9.12
C GLY A 25 3.34 7.06 -8.30
N ILE A 26 2.23 7.61 -8.77
CA ILE A 26 0.91 7.46 -8.12
C ILE A 26 0.51 5.99 -8.06
N VAL A 27 0.64 5.26 -9.17
CA VAL A 27 0.31 3.83 -9.23
C VAL A 27 1.15 3.03 -8.22
N ILE A 28 2.46 3.30 -8.13
CA ILE A 28 3.33 2.65 -7.14
C ILE A 28 2.87 2.95 -5.71
N CYS A 29 2.56 4.22 -5.40
CA CYS A 29 2.03 4.61 -4.09
C CYS A 29 0.72 3.87 -3.77
N LEU A 30 -0.20 3.73 -4.74
CA LEU A 30 -1.44 2.98 -4.58
C LEU A 30 -1.20 1.49 -4.34
N ILE A 31 -0.24 0.88 -5.06
CA ILE A 31 0.14 -0.51 -4.86
C ILE A 31 0.67 -0.71 -3.43
N ILE A 32 1.55 0.16 -2.96
CA ILE A 32 2.09 0.09 -1.60
C ILE A 32 0.96 0.26 -0.58
N ALA A 33 0.05 1.21 -0.78
CA ALA A 33 -1.11 1.41 0.09
C ALA A 33 -1.99 0.14 0.16
N LEU A 34 -2.29 -0.49 -0.99
CA LEU A 34 -3.06 -1.73 -1.04
C LEU A 34 -2.34 -2.90 -0.36
N VAL A 35 -1.02 -3.02 -0.51
CA VAL A 35 -0.23 -4.05 0.17
C VAL A 35 -0.26 -3.82 1.68
N MET A 36 -0.09 -2.57 2.14
CA MET A 36 -0.21 -2.23 3.55
C MET A 36 -1.62 -2.54 4.07
N GLU A 37 -2.67 -2.17 3.35
CA GLU A 37 -4.06 -2.44 3.71
C GLU A 37 -4.35 -3.95 3.81
N ARG A 38 -3.86 -4.75 2.85
CA ARG A 38 -3.99 -6.20 2.91
C ARG A 38 -3.23 -6.80 4.09
N LYS A 39 -2.03 -6.28 4.37
CA LYS A 39 -1.20 -6.76 5.49
C LYS A 39 -1.80 -6.39 6.86
N THR A 40 -2.39 -5.20 7.00
CA THR A 40 -3.10 -4.82 8.23
C THR A 40 -4.39 -5.60 8.40
N LYS A 41 -5.19 -5.82 7.34
CA LYS A 41 -6.34 -6.73 7.42
C LYS A 41 -5.93 -8.11 7.92
N GLN A 42 -4.84 -8.70 7.42
CA GLN A 42 -4.39 -10.01 7.92
C GLN A 42 -3.88 -9.99 9.37
N ARG A 43 -3.23 -8.91 9.81
CA ARG A 43 -2.66 -8.80 11.17
C ARG A 43 -3.70 -8.46 12.25
N TYR A 44 -4.77 -7.75 11.89
CA TYR A 44 -5.77 -7.27 12.85
C TYR A 44 -7.14 -7.95 12.71
N PHE A 45 -7.38 -8.77 11.67
CA PHE A 45 -8.65 -9.49 11.50
C PHE A 45 -8.70 -10.86 12.20
N ASN A 46 -7.67 -11.27 12.95
CA ASN A 46 -7.72 -12.54 13.68
C ASN A 46 -6.92 -12.50 14.98
N HIS A 47 -7.34 -11.68 15.94
CA HIS A 47 -7.30 -12.19 17.31
C HIS A 47 -8.65 -12.84 17.56
N GLU A 48 -8.69 -14.17 17.53
CA GLU A 48 -9.68 -14.88 18.34
C GLU A 48 -9.53 -14.35 19.76
N LYS A 49 -10.64 -13.91 20.36
CA LYS A 49 -10.68 -13.49 21.76
C LYS A 49 -10.09 -14.64 22.57
N SER A 50 -8.88 -14.46 23.09
CA SER A 50 -8.31 -15.42 24.03
C SER A 50 -9.10 -15.30 25.32
N GLU A 51 -9.32 -16.40 26.03
CA GLU A 51 -10.06 -16.45 27.31
C GLU A 51 -9.48 -15.54 28.42
N ASP A 52 -8.31 -14.93 28.17
CA ASP A 52 -7.59 -14.00 29.07
C ASP A 52 -7.73 -12.52 28.62
N ASP A 53 -8.53 -12.24 27.58
CA ASP A 53 -8.77 -10.88 27.08
C ASP A 53 -9.69 -10.12 28.04
N TRP A 54 -9.09 -9.22 28.82
CA TRP A 54 -9.78 -8.44 29.85
C TRP A 54 -10.96 -7.62 29.28
N SER A 55 -12.18 -8.01 29.64
CA SER A 55 -13.40 -7.29 29.25
C SER A 55 -13.70 -6.14 30.21
N LEU A 56 -13.85 -4.92 29.66
CA LEU A 56 -14.19 -3.70 30.41
C LEU A 56 -15.58 -3.77 31.08
N PHE A 57 -16.47 -4.56 30.48
CA PHE A 57 -17.74 -4.99 31.05
C PHE A 57 -17.54 -6.48 31.33
N GLY A 58 -17.37 -6.83 32.61
CA GLY A 58 -17.12 -8.22 33.01
C GLY A 58 -18.18 -9.17 32.45
N ASP A 59 -17.83 -10.45 32.36
CA ASP A 59 -18.86 -11.49 32.28
C ASP A 59 -19.76 -11.35 33.52
N GLU A 60 -20.86 -10.62 33.35
CA GLU A 60 -21.93 -10.46 34.32
C GLU A 60 -23.16 -11.27 33.89
N ASP A 61 -22.96 -12.39 33.16
CA ASP A 61 -24.04 -13.32 32.82
C ASP A 61 -23.57 -14.80 32.86
N GLU A 62 -23.82 -15.40 34.03
CA GLU A 62 -23.78 -16.83 34.46
C GLU A 62 -22.55 -17.35 35.24
#